data_AF-A0A4R2T5M0-F1
#
_entry.id   AF-A0A4R2T5M0-F1
#
_cell.length_a   1.000
_cell.length_b   1.000
_cell.length_c   1.000
_cell.angle_alpha   90.00
_cell.angle_beta   90.00
_cell.angle_gamma   90.00
#
_symmetry.space_group_name_H-M   'P 1'
#
loop_
_entity.id
_entity.type
_entity.pdbx_description
1 polymer ?
#
loop_
_entity_poly.entity_id
_entity_poly.type
_entity_poly.pdbx_seq_one_letter_code
_entity_poly.pdbx_strand_id
1 'polypeptide(L)'
;MQSQNQQQNMQSNTNQNNLSSNLRNVSDEILCNDLLMTEKYVSGAYDTALFEFANTNIRQVLNHIQKEEQKHGEDIFNYISSHGMYMPE
;
A
#
# COMPACT_ATOMS: atom_id res chain seq x y z
N MET A 1 58.05 -32.52 28.94
CA MET A 1 56.60 -32.74 29.01
C MET A 1 56.01 -32.10 27.76
N GLN A 2 55.70 -32.86 26.70
CA GLN A 2 54.37 -33.45 26.40
C GLN A 2 53.27 -32.37 26.42
N SER A 3 52.78 -31.84 25.29
CA SER A 3 51.90 -32.44 24.25
C SER A 3 50.42 -32.07 24.47
N GLN A 4 49.68 -31.94 23.35
CA GLN A 4 48.21 -31.93 23.18
C GLN A 4 47.57 -30.52 23.29
N ASN A 5 47.14 -29.80 22.23
CA ASN A 5 46.30 -30.08 21.05
C ASN A 5 44.87 -30.51 21.40
N GLN A 6 43.90 -29.60 21.23
CA GLN A 6 42.53 -29.99 20.90
C GLN A 6 41.88 -28.98 19.95
N GLN A 7 41.16 -29.58 19.01
CA GLN A 7 40.75 -29.13 17.70
C GLN A 7 39.21 -29.22 17.63
N GLN A 8 38.60 -28.37 16.79
CA GLN A 8 37.30 -28.56 16.11
C GLN A 8 35.99 -28.75 16.90
N ASN A 9 35.02 -27.87 16.64
CA ASN A 9 33.82 -28.20 15.83
C ASN A 9 33.03 -26.91 15.53
N MET A 10 32.90 -26.51 14.27
CA MET A 10 31.68 -26.69 13.47
C MET A 10 30.38 -26.38 14.23
N GLN A 11 29.78 -25.21 13.94
CA GLN A 11 28.38 -25.19 13.53
C GLN A 11 28.08 -23.95 12.68
N SER A 12 28.26 -24.13 11.37
CA SER A 12 27.45 -23.45 10.37
C SER A 12 26.00 -23.82 10.63
N ASN A 13 25.18 -22.88 11.10
CA ASN A 13 23.73 -23.03 11.07
C ASN A 13 23.13 -21.81 10.36
N THR A 14 23.07 -21.93 9.04
CA THR A 14 21.87 -21.70 8.24
C THR A 14 20.89 -20.69 8.81
N ASN A 15 21.18 -19.39 8.64
CA ASN A 15 20.13 -18.36 8.70
C ASN A 15 19.65 -18.05 7.27
N GLN A 16 19.21 -19.11 6.59
CA GLN A 16 18.74 -19.09 5.20
C GLN A 16 17.20 -19.00 5.13
N ASN A 17 16.59 -18.25 6.06
CA ASN A 17 15.12 -18.11 6.13
C ASN A 17 14.62 -16.66 6.36
N ASN A 18 15.49 -15.65 6.26
CA ASN A 18 15.09 -14.24 6.46
C ASN A 18 15.06 -13.40 5.17
N LEU A 19 15.09 -14.03 3.99
CA LEU A 19 14.92 -13.31 2.73
C LEU A 19 13.51 -13.46 2.12
N SER A 20 12.70 -14.39 2.65
CA SER A 20 11.34 -14.67 2.15
C SER A 20 10.22 -14.05 3.00
N SER A 21 10.56 -13.43 4.14
CA SER A 21 9.61 -12.78 5.05
C SER A 21 9.40 -11.29 4.76
N ASN A 22 10.33 -10.64 4.05
CA ASN A 22 10.27 -9.19 3.78
C ASN A 22 9.29 -8.79 2.67
N LEU A 23 8.74 -9.74 1.92
CA LEU A 23 7.72 -9.49 0.88
C LEU A 23 6.31 -9.94 1.29
N ARG A 24 6.15 -10.55 2.48
CA ARG A 24 4.90 -11.24 2.88
C ARG A 24 4.05 -10.49 3.90
N ASN A 25 4.50 -9.34 4.39
CA ASN A 25 3.76 -8.55 5.39
C ASN A 25 3.83 -7.07 5.03
N VAL A 26 3.42 -6.67 3.82
CA VAL A 26 2.95 -5.29 3.67
C VAL A 26 1.71 -5.21 4.56
N SER A 27 1.74 -4.35 5.58
CA SER A 27 0.60 -4.24 6.49
C SER A 27 -0.61 -3.73 5.72
N ASP A 28 -1.80 -4.21 6.07
CA ASP A 28 -3.06 -3.72 5.50
C ASP A 28 -3.16 -2.19 5.64
N GLU A 29 -2.57 -1.63 6.70
CA GLU A 29 -2.41 -0.19 6.90
C GLU A 29 -1.67 0.49 5.74
N ILE A 30 -0.50 -0.01 5.33
CA ILE A 30 0.27 0.57 4.22
C ILE A 30 -0.52 0.45 2.92
N LEU A 31 -1.10 -0.74 2.66
CA LEU A 31 -1.89 -0.96 1.45
C LEU A 31 -3.11 -0.04 1.38
N CYS A 32 -3.85 0.11 2.46
CA CYS A 32 -5.03 0.96 2.48
C CYS A 32 -4.67 2.44 2.37
N ASN A 33 -3.57 2.90 2.97
CA ASN A 33 -3.09 4.27 2.79
C ASN A 33 -2.64 4.52 1.34
N ASP A 34 -1.89 3.59 0.73
CA ASP A 34 -1.49 3.67 -0.68
C ASP A 34 -2.70 3.69 -1.62
N LEU A 35 -3.70 2.85 -1.36
CA LEU A 35 -4.96 2.84 -2.10
C LEU A 35 -5.68 4.19 -1.95
N LEU A 36 -5.85 4.69 -0.72
CA LEU A 36 -6.52 5.98 -0.48
C LEU A 36 -5.81 7.14 -1.18
N MET A 37 -4.47 7.15 -1.20
CA MET A 37 -3.68 8.16 -1.91
C MET A 37 -3.82 8.03 -3.42
N THR A 38 -3.88 6.80 -3.94
CA THR A 38 -4.13 6.52 -5.36
C THR A 38 -5.51 7.02 -5.77
N GLU A 39 -6.56 6.74 -4.99
CA GLU A 39 -7.92 7.22 -5.26
C GLU A 39 -7.97 8.75 -5.29
N LYS A 40 -7.35 9.43 -4.31
CA LYS A 40 -7.26 10.90 -4.29
C LYS A 40 -6.53 11.44 -5.53
N TYR A 41 -5.44 10.81 -5.94
CA TYR A 41 -4.66 11.24 -7.10
C TYR A 41 -5.46 11.12 -8.40
N VAL A 42 -6.13 9.98 -8.61
CA VAL A 42 -6.97 9.72 -9.79
C VAL A 42 -8.19 10.65 -9.81
N SER A 43 -8.87 10.80 -8.68
CA SER A 43 -9.98 11.75 -8.50
C SER A 43 -9.57 13.19 -8.86
N GLY A 44 -8.38 13.64 -8.45
CA GLY A 44 -7.88 14.97 -8.80
C GLY A 44 -7.75 15.18 -10.32
N ALA A 45 -7.34 14.15 -11.07
CA ALA A 45 -7.28 14.23 -12.53
C ALA A 45 -8.67 14.37 -13.15
N TYR A 46 -9.69 13.69 -12.59
CA TYR A 46 -11.07 13.84 -13.04
C TYR A 46 -11.67 15.20 -12.70
N ASP A 47 -11.38 15.77 -11.54
CA ASP A 47 -11.80 17.13 -11.20
C ASP A 47 -11.30 18.15 -12.23
N THR A 48 -10.01 18.11 -12.60
CA THR A 48 -9.47 18.99 -13.65
C THR A 48 -10.13 18.73 -15.00
N ALA A 49 -10.20 17.46 -15.41
CA ALA A 49 -10.80 17.06 -16.67
C ALA A 49 -12.25 17.54 -16.83
N LEU A 50 -13.04 17.46 -15.76
CA LEU A 50 -14.44 17.89 -15.75
C LEU A 50 -14.62 19.37 -16.12
N PHE A 51 -13.70 20.24 -15.69
CA PHE A 51 -13.71 21.66 -16.06
C PHE A 51 -13.24 21.91 -17.49
N GLU A 52 -12.28 21.11 -17.98
CA GLU A 52 -11.61 21.33 -19.27
C GLU A 52 -12.36 20.71 -20.46
N PHE A 53 -13.14 19.64 -20.25
CA PHE A 53 -13.83 18.96 -21.36
C PHE A 53 -15.02 19.78 -21.90
N ALA A 54 -14.96 20.10 -23.20
CA ALA A 54 -16.03 20.80 -23.91
C ALA A 54 -17.25 19.92 -24.23
N ASN A 55 -17.07 18.60 -24.36
CA ASN A 55 -18.14 17.67 -24.70
C ASN A 55 -18.96 17.27 -23.46
N THR A 56 -20.26 17.58 -23.48
CA THR A 56 -21.18 17.31 -22.36
C THR A 56 -21.31 15.83 -22.02
N ASN A 57 -21.33 14.94 -23.01
CA ASN A 57 -21.47 13.49 -22.77
C ASN A 57 -20.25 12.94 -22.04
N ILE A 58 -19.06 13.38 -22.46
CA ILE A 58 -17.80 13.01 -21.78
C ILE A 58 -17.82 13.55 -20.35
N ARG A 59 -18.24 14.81 -20.14
CA ARG A 59 -18.36 15.41 -18.81
C ARG A 59 -19.34 14.65 -17.90
N GLN A 60 -20.43 14.13 -18.44
CA GLN A 60 -21.39 13.32 -17.67
C GLN A 60 -20.78 11.99 -17.23
N VAL A 61 -20.06 11.30 -18.13
CA VAL A 61 -19.37 10.05 -17.80
C VAL A 61 -18.30 10.30 -16.74
N LEU A 62 -17.47 11.33 -16.90
CA LEU A 62 -16.45 11.67 -15.90
C LEU A 62 -17.05 12.08 -14.56
N ASN A 63 -18.22 12.75 -14.53
CA ASN A 63 -18.91 13.06 -13.28
C ASN A 63 -19.41 11.81 -12.59
N HIS A 64 -19.82 10.80 -13.36
CA HIS A 64 -20.23 9.53 -12.79
C HIS A 64 -19.05 8.81 -12.18
N ILE A 65 -17.94 8.68 -12.92
CA ILE A 65 -16.70 8.07 -12.42
C ILE A 65 -16.20 8.82 -11.18
N GLN A 66 -16.18 10.15 -11.20
CA GLN A 66 -15.74 10.96 -10.07
C GLN A 66 -16.56 10.69 -8.79
N LYS A 67 -17.87 10.44 -8.92
CA LYS A 67 -18.71 10.03 -7.77
C LYS A 67 -18.37 8.62 -7.29
N GLU A 68 -18.01 7.72 -8.19
CA GLU A 68 -17.55 6.38 -7.82
C GLU A 68 -16.22 6.45 -7.08
N GLU A 69 -15.24 7.23 -7.54
CA GLU A 69 -13.95 7.39 -6.85
C GLU A 69 -14.09 8.04 -5.47
N GLN A 70 -14.98 9.03 -5.34
CA GLN A 70 -15.28 9.63 -4.03
C GLN A 70 -15.86 8.60 -3.06
N LYS A 71 -16.72 7.70 -3.55
CA LYS A 71 -17.28 6.61 -2.75
C LYS A 71 -16.21 5.57 -2.40
N HIS A 72 -15.34 5.19 -3.34
CA HIS A 72 -14.22 4.29 -3.05
C HIS A 72 -13.30 4.88 -1.96
N GLY A 73 -12.96 6.16 -2.07
CA GLY A 73 -12.19 6.88 -1.06
C GLY A 73 -12.87 6.90 0.32
N GLU A 74 -14.19 7.12 0.36
CA GLU A 74 -14.99 7.05 1.60
C GLU A 74 -14.96 5.64 2.21
N ASP A 75 -15.17 4.61 1.41
CA ASP A 75 -15.18 3.21 1.87
C ASP A 75 -13.82 2.80 2.44
N ILE A 76 -12.72 3.17 1.77
CA ILE A 76 -11.35 2.93 2.26
C ILE A 76 -11.09 3.71 3.55
N PHE A 77 -11.47 4.99 3.60
CA PHE A 77 -11.30 5.82 4.80
C PHE A 77 -12.05 5.23 6.00
N ASN A 78 -13.28 4.78 5.80
CA ASN A 78 -14.08 4.13 6.84
C ASN A 78 -13.46 2.82 7.31
N TYR A 79 -12.91 2.02 6.39
CA TYR A 79 -12.17 0.81 6.72
C TYR A 79 -10.93 1.09 7.57
N ILE A 80 -10.08 2.03 7.12
CA ILE A 80 -8.88 2.45 7.84
C ILE A 80 -9.24 2.96 9.25
N SER A 81 -10.27 3.81 9.34
CA SER A 81 -10.73 4.41 10.59
C SER A 81 -11.26 3.37 11.58
N SER A 82 -12.07 2.41 11.09
CA SER A 82 -12.65 1.35 11.94
C SER A 82 -11.61 0.37 12.49
N HIS A 83 -10.46 0.24 11.84
CA HIS A 83 -9.36 -0.63 12.26
C HIS A 83 -8.22 0.13 12.98
N GLY A 84 -8.38 1.43 13.24
CA GLY A 84 -7.37 2.25 13.92
C GLY A 84 -6.08 2.42 13.12
N MET A 85 -6.13 2.25 11.79
CA MET A 85 -4.99 2.34 10.87
C MET A 85 -4.82 3.75 10.29
N TYR A 86 -5.60 4.73 10.78
CA TYR A 86 -5.58 6.08 10.25
C TYR A 86 -4.31 6.81 10.69
N MET A 87 -3.39 6.96 9.75
CA MET A 87 -2.25 7.85 9.89
C MET A 87 -2.58 9.16 9.16
N PRO A 88 -2.84 10.27 9.87
CA PRO A 88 -2.96 11.56 9.22
C PRO A 88 -1.63 11.92 8.55
N GLU A 89 -1.70 12.32 7.29
CA GLU A 89 -0.60 12.97 6.54
C GLU A 89 -0.25 14.34 7.15
#